data_AF-Q8SXQ7-F1
#
_entry.id   AF-Q8SXQ7-F1
#
_cell.length_a   1.000
_cell.length_b   1.000
_cell.length_c   1.000
_cell.angle_alpha   90.00
_cell.angle_beta   90.00
_cell.angle_gamma   90.00
#
_symmetry.space_group_name_H-M   'P 1'
#
loop_
_entity.id
_entity.type
_entity.pdbx_description
1 polymer ?
#
loop_
_entity_poly.entity_id
_entity_poly.type
_entity_poly.pdbx_seq_one_letter_code
_entity_poly.pdbx_strand_id
1 'polypeptide(L)'
;MPKTVVVTHPGKPINNEKRFRFELLYFCVILLMVVGLAAGYFMWMMSFSTHSPNKGLHILDRSEWLGEPPSGKYPHLKLPVSNIIIHHTATEGCEQEDVCIYRMKTIQAFHMKSFGWVDIGYNFLVGGDGQIYVGRGWHIQGQHVNGYGAISVSIAFIGTFVNMEPPARQIEAAKRLMDEGVRLHRLQPDYHIYAHRQLSPTESPGQKLFELMQNWPRFTQDPTSLRLLSNETVKIVTRPYWLAQPPIVPLTPLKLPIESVRFVATNTPSCFTQAECTFRVRLLQNWHIESNGYKDINYNFVAAGDENIYEARGWDHSCEPPKDADELVVAFIGPSSSNKKIALELIKQGIKLGHISKNYSLIDDLEKS
;
A
#
# COMPACT_ATOMS: atom_id res chain seq x y z
N MET A 1 -91.41 -86.47 -12.33
CA MET A 1 -91.42 -85.15 -11.64
C MET A 1 -90.05 -84.50 -11.84
N PRO A 2 -89.93 -83.37 -12.56
CA PRO A 2 -88.68 -82.61 -12.56
C PRO A 2 -88.65 -81.73 -11.30
N LYS A 3 -87.57 -81.81 -10.51
CA LYS A 3 -87.33 -80.89 -9.39
C LYS A 3 -86.28 -79.86 -9.82
N THR A 4 -86.77 -78.64 -9.91
CA THR A 4 -86.11 -77.36 -10.16
C THR A 4 -84.82 -77.19 -9.36
N VAL A 5 -83.74 -76.87 -10.06
CA VAL A 5 -82.46 -76.44 -9.47
C VAL A 5 -82.63 -75.01 -8.97
N VAL A 6 -82.50 -74.81 -7.66
CA VAL A 6 -82.53 -73.48 -7.02
C VAL A 6 -81.16 -72.84 -7.16
N VAL A 7 -81.18 -71.65 -7.77
CA VAL A 7 -80.05 -70.76 -8.03
C VAL A 7 -79.57 -70.12 -6.73
N THR A 8 -78.31 -70.34 -6.36
CA THR A 8 -77.61 -69.61 -5.31
C THR A 8 -76.87 -68.40 -5.89
N HIS A 9 -77.13 -67.21 -5.34
CA HIS A 9 -76.42 -65.97 -5.65
C HIS A 9 -74.95 -66.02 -5.20
N PRO A 10 -73.99 -65.66 -6.06
CA PRO A 10 -72.67 -65.21 -5.63
C PRO A 10 -72.74 -63.72 -5.27
N GLY A 11 -72.37 -63.39 -4.03
CA GLY A 11 -72.17 -62.01 -3.58
C GLY A 11 -71.13 -61.30 -4.44
N LYS A 12 -71.39 -60.04 -4.79
CA LYS A 12 -70.52 -59.20 -5.62
C LYS A 12 -69.09 -59.15 -5.07
N PRO A 13 -68.05 -59.27 -5.93
CA PRO A 13 -66.67 -59.11 -5.53
C PRO A 13 -66.41 -57.68 -5.04
N ILE A 14 -65.87 -57.56 -3.83
CA ILE A 14 -65.36 -56.31 -3.27
C ILE A 14 -64.20 -55.86 -4.16
N ASN A 15 -64.32 -54.67 -4.73
CA ASN A 15 -63.54 -54.18 -5.87
C ASN A 15 -62.12 -53.74 -5.45
N ASN A 16 -61.25 -54.70 -5.12
CA ASN A 16 -59.85 -54.46 -4.71
C ASN A 16 -58.98 -53.87 -5.83
N GLU A 17 -59.28 -54.14 -7.11
CA GLU A 17 -58.51 -53.60 -8.24
C GLU A 17 -58.61 -52.07 -8.35
N LYS A 18 -59.80 -51.49 -8.10
CA LYS A 18 -59.96 -50.03 -8.11
C LYS A 18 -59.13 -49.40 -6.98
N ARG A 19 -59.13 -49.99 -5.79
CA ARG A 19 -58.34 -49.51 -4.65
C ARG A 19 -56.85 -49.48 -4.98
N PHE A 20 -56.30 -50.55 -5.57
CA PHE A 20 -54.88 -50.61 -5.94
C PHE A 20 -54.48 -49.54 -6.98
N ARG A 21 -55.36 -49.26 -7.96
CA ARG A 21 -55.11 -48.17 -8.93
C ARG A 21 -55.08 -46.79 -8.27
N PHE A 22 -55.95 -46.54 -7.30
CA PHE A 22 -55.93 -45.27 -6.54
C PHE A 22 -54.68 -45.16 -5.66
N GLU A 23 -54.25 -46.24 -4.99
CA GLU A 23 -53.01 -46.25 -4.20
C GLU A 23 -51.78 -45.99 -5.08
N LEU A 24 -51.66 -46.66 -6.24
CA LEU A 24 -50.55 -46.43 -7.17
C LEU A 24 -50.52 -44.99 -7.71
N LEU A 25 -51.69 -44.45 -8.07
CA LEU A 25 -51.81 -43.03 -8.45
C LEU A 25 -51.39 -42.11 -7.30
N TYR A 26 -51.77 -42.43 -6.06
CA TYR A 26 -51.41 -41.67 -4.87
C TYR A 26 -49.89 -41.68 -4.64
N PHE A 27 -49.22 -42.83 -4.77
CA PHE A 27 -47.77 -42.94 -4.70
C PHE A 27 -47.05 -42.15 -5.81
N CYS A 28 -47.54 -42.21 -7.05
CA CYS A 28 -46.99 -41.43 -8.16
C CYS A 28 -47.12 -39.91 -7.91
N VAL A 29 -48.26 -39.45 -7.37
CA VAL A 29 -48.48 -38.04 -7.02
C VAL A 29 -47.54 -37.60 -5.89
N ILE A 30 -47.37 -38.43 -4.85
CA ILE A 30 -46.41 -38.16 -3.76
C ILE A 30 -44.98 -38.07 -4.29
N LEU A 31 -44.56 -39.01 -5.15
CA LEU A 31 -43.22 -39.00 -5.75
C LEU A 31 -42.96 -37.72 -6.55
N LEU A 32 -43.94 -37.29 -7.36
CA LEU A 32 -43.86 -36.05 -8.13
C LEU A 32 -43.78 -34.82 -7.21
N MET A 33 -44.50 -34.80 -6.09
CA MET A 33 -44.38 -33.74 -5.08
C MET A 33 -43.00 -33.71 -4.45
N VAL A 34 -42.41 -34.88 -4.10
CA VAL A 34 -41.06 -34.96 -3.53
C VAL A 34 -39.99 -34.48 -4.52
N VAL A 35 -40.08 -34.87 -5.80
CA VAL A 35 -39.18 -34.40 -6.85
C VAL A 35 -39.33 -32.89 -7.06
N GLY A 36 -40.56 -32.38 -7.05
CA GLY A 36 -40.84 -30.95 -7.13
C GLY A 36 -40.25 -30.16 -5.94
N LEU A 37 -40.37 -30.70 -4.72
CA LEU A 37 -39.76 -30.11 -3.52
C LEU A 37 -38.22 -30.16 -3.57
N ALA A 38 -37.63 -31.26 -4.04
CA ALA A 38 -36.19 -31.38 -4.21
C ALA A 38 -35.64 -30.43 -5.28
N ALA A 39 -36.33 -30.30 -6.42
CA ALA A 39 -35.99 -29.34 -7.46
C ALA A 39 -36.17 -27.89 -6.96
N GLY A 40 -37.25 -27.61 -6.23
CA GLY A 40 -37.47 -26.33 -5.56
C GLY A 40 -36.37 -26.00 -4.55
N TYR A 41 -35.96 -26.97 -3.73
CA TYR A 41 -34.83 -26.83 -2.79
C TYR A 41 -33.50 -26.62 -3.53
N PHE A 42 -33.27 -27.31 -4.65
CA PHE A 42 -32.08 -27.15 -5.47
C PHE A 42 -32.02 -25.77 -6.15
N MET A 43 -33.16 -25.29 -6.69
CA MET A 43 -33.30 -23.93 -7.22
C MET A 43 -33.16 -22.87 -6.12
N TRP A 44 -33.66 -23.15 -4.91
CA TRP A 44 -33.48 -22.32 -3.73
C TRP A 44 -31.99 -22.26 -3.35
N MET A 45 -31.29 -23.39 -3.23
CA MET A 45 -29.83 -23.45 -2.99
C MET A 45 -29.02 -22.70 -4.07
N MET A 46 -29.38 -22.84 -5.35
CA MET A 46 -28.80 -22.06 -6.44
C MET A 46 -29.05 -20.56 -6.30
N SER A 47 -30.24 -20.17 -5.81
CA SER A 47 -30.59 -18.77 -5.54
C SER A 47 -29.92 -18.22 -4.27
N PHE A 48 -29.57 -19.08 -3.31
CA PHE A 48 -28.70 -18.75 -2.17
C PHE A 48 -27.22 -18.66 -2.55
N SER A 49 -26.87 -18.96 -3.80
CA SER A 49 -25.55 -18.63 -4.38
C SER A 49 -25.49 -17.21 -4.96
N THR A 50 -26.53 -16.39 -4.77
CA THR A 50 -26.46 -14.95 -5.08
C THR A 50 -25.58 -14.24 -4.06
N HIS A 51 -24.52 -13.61 -4.55
CA HIS A 51 -23.55 -12.82 -3.78
C HIS A 51 -24.27 -11.80 -2.88
N SER A 52 -24.34 -12.09 -1.58
CA SER A 52 -24.68 -11.08 -0.58
C SER A 52 -23.40 -10.26 -0.29
N PRO A 53 -23.37 -8.94 -0.57
CA PRO A 53 -22.12 -8.17 -0.58
C PRO A 53 -21.46 -8.00 0.81
N ASN A 54 -22.15 -8.29 1.92
CA ASN A 54 -21.65 -7.93 3.26
C ASN A 54 -21.49 -9.07 4.26
N LYS A 55 -21.65 -10.35 3.86
CA LYS A 55 -21.45 -11.49 4.78
C LYS A 55 -19.99 -11.96 4.88
N GLY A 56 -19.02 -11.22 4.33
CA GLY A 56 -17.63 -11.67 4.25
C GLY A 56 -16.55 -10.60 4.43
N LEU A 57 -16.86 -9.45 5.02
CA LEU A 57 -15.84 -8.49 5.47
C LEU A 57 -15.80 -8.52 6.99
N HIS A 58 -14.77 -9.15 7.57
CA HIS A 58 -14.54 -9.12 9.02
C HIS A 58 -13.47 -8.06 9.33
N ILE A 59 -13.83 -7.09 10.16
CA ILE A 59 -12.97 -5.98 10.57
C ILE A 59 -12.73 -6.13 12.07
N LEU A 60 -11.51 -6.49 12.46
CA LEU A 60 -11.10 -6.62 13.85
C LEU A 60 -10.64 -5.27 14.38
N ASP A 61 -11.38 -4.74 15.33
CA ASP A 61 -11.01 -3.54 16.08
C ASP A 61 -9.79 -3.80 16.98
N ARG A 62 -9.20 -2.70 17.47
CA ARG A 62 -7.99 -2.74 18.32
C ARG A 62 -8.09 -3.66 19.52
N SER A 63 -9.25 -3.73 20.15
CA SER A 63 -9.49 -4.61 21.30
C SER A 63 -9.49 -6.09 20.91
N GLU A 64 -9.85 -6.43 19.68
CA GLU A 64 -9.95 -7.83 19.22
C GLU A 64 -8.58 -8.43 18.90
N TRP A 65 -7.70 -7.65 18.26
CA TRP A 65 -6.31 -8.08 18.04
C TRP A 65 -5.37 -7.74 19.22
N LEU A 66 -5.92 -7.30 20.36
CA LEU A 66 -5.18 -7.03 21.60
C LEU A 66 -4.05 -6.00 21.42
N GLY A 67 -4.33 -4.92 20.68
CA GLY A 67 -3.39 -3.84 20.44
C GLY A 67 -3.17 -2.95 21.65
N GLU A 68 -1.92 -2.52 21.87
CA GLU A 68 -1.58 -1.54 22.91
C GLU A 68 -2.27 -0.19 22.60
N PRO A 69 -2.69 0.60 23.60
CA PRO A 69 -3.18 1.94 23.34
C PRO A 69 -2.05 2.84 22.80
N PRO A 70 -2.37 3.92 22.06
CA PRO A 70 -1.38 4.90 21.66
C PRO A 70 -0.61 5.46 22.87
N SER A 71 0.70 5.58 22.78
CA SER A 71 1.57 6.13 23.85
C SER A 71 1.48 7.66 23.97
N GLY A 72 0.80 8.32 23.03
CA GLY A 72 0.63 9.77 23.00
C GLY A 72 -0.53 10.21 22.11
N LYS A 73 -0.71 11.53 21.97
CA LYS A 73 -1.73 12.10 21.11
C LYS A 73 -1.35 11.94 19.64
N TYR A 74 -2.35 11.67 18.81
CA TYR A 74 -2.26 11.69 17.35
C TYR A 74 -3.26 12.68 16.74
N PRO A 75 -2.99 13.23 15.54
CA PRO A 75 -3.91 14.17 14.91
C PRO A 75 -5.08 13.47 14.22
N HIS A 76 -6.22 14.15 14.16
CA HIS A 76 -7.42 13.67 13.46
C HIS A 76 -7.30 13.82 11.95
N LEU A 77 -7.85 12.86 11.22
CA LEU A 77 -7.94 12.88 9.77
C LEU A 77 -9.26 13.54 9.33
N LYS A 78 -9.17 14.52 8.43
CA LYS A 78 -10.36 15.17 7.86
C LYS A 78 -11.03 14.22 6.88
N LEU A 79 -12.33 13.99 7.08
CA LEU A 79 -13.15 13.12 6.24
C LEU A 79 -14.11 13.93 5.36
N PRO A 80 -14.61 13.34 4.25
CA PRO A 80 -14.12 12.11 3.62
C PRO A 80 -12.73 12.31 2.97
N VAL A 81 -11.94 11.24 2.90
CA VAL A 81 -10.59 11.24 2.32
C VAL A 81 -10.65 10.87 0.83
N SER A 82 -9.82 11.52 0.02
CA SER A 82 -9.78 11.29 -1.43
C SER A 82 -8.67 10.33 -1.88
N ASN A 83 -7.75 9.93 -0.99
CA ASN A 83 -6.55 9.20 -1.38
C ASN A 83 -6.30 7.99 -0.48
N ILE A 84 -5.93 6.88 -1.10
CA ILE A 84 -5.50 5.66 -0.42
C ILE A 84 -4.06 5.36 -0.83
N ILE A 85 -3.21 5.02 0.13
CA ILE A 85 -1.85 4.58 -0.12
C ILE A 85 -1.73 3.12 0.31
N ILE A 86 -1.38 2.24 -0.63
CA ILE A 86 -1.19 0.82 -0.39
C ILE A 86 0.26 0.52 -0.02
N HIS A 87 0.41 -0.26 1.04
CA HIS A 87 1.68 -0.70 1.59
C HIS A 87 1.73 -2.23 1.65
N HIS A 88 2.94 -2.76 1.79
CA HIS A 88 3.14 -4.04 2.47
C HIS A 88 3.82 -3.81 3.81
N THR A 89 3.78 -4.78 4.70
CA THR A 89 4.46 -4.67 6.01
C THR A 89 5.93 -5.09 5.94
N ALA A 90 6.36 -5.71 4.84
CA ALA A 90 7.67 -6.33 4.67
C ALA A 90 7.98 -7.39 5.76
N THR A 91 6.94 -7.99 6.34
CA THR A 91 7.05 -9.11 7.27
C THR A 91 6.85 -10.44 6.55
N GLU A 92 7.01 -11.55 7.26
CA GLU A 92 6.36 -12.80 6.87
C GLU A 92 4.84 -12.59 6.76
N GLY A 93 4.21 -13.35 5.87
CA GLY A 93 2.75 -13.40 5.76
C GLY A 93 2.09 -14.03 6.99
N CYS A 94 0.76 -14.11 6.94
CA CYS A 94 -0.05 -14.78 7.96
C CYS A 94 -1.32 -15.32 7.30
N GLU A 95 -1.67 -16.58 7.54
CA GLU A 95 -2.82 -17.25 6.90
C GLU A 95 -3.94 -17.62 7.88
N GLN A 96 -3.68 -17.46 9.18
CA GLN A 96 -4.57 -17.74 10.32
C GLN A 96 -4.64 -16.51 11.22
N GLU A 97 -5.80 -16.30 11.85
CA GLU A 97 -6.11 -15.10 12.65
C GLU A 97 -5.11 -14.88 13.79
N ASP A 98 -4.79 -15.92 14.55
CA ASP A 98 -3.85 -15.86 15.67
C ASP A 98 -2.44 -15.42 15.22
N VAL A 99 -1.98 -15.93 14.07
CA VAL A 99 -0.71 -15.51 13.46
C VAL A 99 -0.80 -14.06 12.98
N CYS A 100 -1.90 -13.65 12.35
CA CYS A 100 -2.08 -12.27 11.91
C CYS A 100 -2.16 -11.29 13.08
N ILE A 101 -2.83 -11.64 14.17
CA ILE A 101 -2.83 -10.89 15.44
C ILE A 101 -1.40 -10.77 15.99
N TYR A 102 -0.63 -11.85 15.98
CA TYR A 102 0.78 -11.80 16.38
C TYR A 102 1.61 -10.85 15.48
N ARG A 103 1.38 -10.86 14.15
CA ARG A 103 2.01 -9.90 13.23
C ARG A 103 1.63 -8.46 13.55
N MET A 104 0.34 -8.19 13.78
CA MET A 104 -0.17 -6.87 14.15
C MET A 104 0.55 -6.30 15.37
N LYS A 105 0.64 -7.09 16.45
CA LYS A 105 1.34 -6.70 17.68
C LYS A 105 2.82 -6.46 17.45
N THR A 106 3.48 -7.30 16.65
CA THR A 106 4.90 -7.15 16.30
C THR A 106 5.15 -5.86 15.52
N ILE A 107 4.31 -5.56 14.52
CA ILE A 107 4.39 -4.35 13.69
C ILE A 107 4.14 -3.10 14.56
N GLN A 108 3.13 -3.12 15.42
CA GLN A 108 2.86 -2.02 16.34
C GLN A 108 4.07 -1.77 17.26
N ALA A 109 4.59 -2.82 17.89
CA ALA A 109 5.73 -2.72 18.78
C ALA A 109 6.98 -2.18 18.07
N PHE A 110 7.24 -2.62 16.82
CA PHE A 110 8.33 -2.09 16.02
C PHE A 110 8.16 -0.59 15.73
N HIS A 111 6.99 -0.17 15.27
CA HIS A 111 6.71 1.25 15.03
C HIS A 111 6.86 2.11 16.29
N MET A 112 6.38 1.64 17.43
CA MET A 112 6.44 2.41 18.68
C MET A 112 7.85 2.42 19.29
N LYS A 113 8.54 1.27 19.33
CA LYS A 113 9.84 1.13 20.01
C LYS A 113 11.02 1.52 19.13
N SER A 114 11.00 1.16 17.85
CA SER A 114 12.12 1.40 16.94
C SER A 114 12.02 2.75 16.22
N PHE A 115 10.81 3.22 15.91
CA PHE A 115 10.62 4.54 15.27
C PHE A 115 10.16 5.63 16.24
N GLY A 116 9.84 5.29 17.49
CA GLY A 116 9.37 6.26 18.49
C GLY A 116 8.00 6.85 18.16
N TRP A 117 7.22 6.19 17.30
CA TRP A 117 5.88 6.65 16.95
C TRP A 117 4.91 6.42 18.11
N VAL A 118 3.86 7.23 18.16
CA VAL A 118 2.86 7.11 19.24
C VAL A 118 2.01 5.84 19.12
N ASP A 119 2.00 5.21 17.95
CA ASP A 119 1.16 4.06 17.63
C ASP A 119 1.61 3.40 16.30
N ILE A 120 1.02 2.25 15.94
CA ILE A 120 1.13 1.63 14.61
C ILE A 120 0.90 2.67 13.50
N GLY A 121 1.80 2.77 12.52
CA GLY A 121 1.75 3.83 11.50
C GLY A 121 0.59 3.73 10.51
N TYR A 122 0.04 2.53 10.30
CA TYR A 122 -1.00 2.27 9.30
C TYR A 122 -2.42 2.49 9.84
N ASN A 123 -3.34 2.91 8.98
CA ASN A 123 -4.76 3.04 9.30
C ASN A 123 -5.43 1.67 9.37
N PHE A 124 -5.23 0.85 8.35
CA PHE A 124 -5.72 -0.51 8.26
C PHE A 124 -4.62 -1.45 7.79
N LEU A 125 -4.69 -2.69 8.23
CA LEU A 125 -3.90 -3.78 7.68
C LEU A 125 -4.82 -4.90 7.21
N VAL A 126 -4.37 -5.64 6.21
CA VAL A 126 -5.12 -6.77 5.66
C VAL A 126 -4.28 -8.02 5.86
N GLY A 127 -4.80 -8.98 6.60
CA GLY A 127 -4.13 -10.27 6.82
C GLY A 127 -4.25 -11.18 5.61
N GLY A 128 -3.27 -12.07 5.44
CA GLY A 128 -3.37 -13.10 4.40
C GLY A 128 -4.53 -14.06 4.63
N ASP A 129 -5.08 -14.10 5.86
CA ASP A 129 -6.34 -14.74 6.26
C ASP A 129 -7.60 -14.13 5.62
N GLY A 130 -7.48 -12.95 4.98
CA GLY A 130 -8.60 -12.23 4.35
C GLY A 130 -9.38 -11.33 5.30
N GLN A 131 -8.83 -11.01 6.47
CA GLN A 131 -9.46 -10.15 7.47
C GLN A 131 -8.83 -8.76 7.48
N ILE A 132 -9.60 -7.76 7.92
CA ILE A 132 -9.11 -6.39 8.13
C ILE A 132 -8.78 -6.21 9.60
N TYR A 133 -7.61 -5.64 9.88
CA TYR A 133 -7.15 -5.30 11.21
C TYR A 133 -7.05 -3.78 11.34
N VAL A 134 -7.78 -3.21 12.29
CA VAL A 134 -7.80 -1.75 12.51
C VAL A 134 -6.55 -1.31 13.25
N GLY A 135 -5.69 -0.55 12.57
CA GLY A 135 -4.57 0.16 13.18
C GLY A 135 -5.06 1.49 13.76
N ARG A 136 -4.86 2.58 13.03
CA ARG A 136 -5.38 3.92 13.37
C ARG A 136 -6.82 4.17 12.91
N GLY A 137 -7.38 3.31 12.05
CA GLY A 137 -8.74 3.42 11.53
C GLY A 137 -8.98 4.64 10.64
N TRP A 138 -10.24 5.01 10.43
CA TRP A 138 -10.65 6.07 9.50
C TRP A 138 -10.41 7.49 10.01
N HIS A 139 -10.41 7.71 11.33
CA HIS A 139 -10.54 9.06 11.92
C HIS A 139 -9.21 9.68 12.35
N ILE A 140 -8.11 8.95 12.25
CA ILE A 140 -6.81 9.34 12.76
C ILE A 140 -5.80 9.35 11.61
N GLN A 141 -4.93 10.34 11.59
CA GLN A 141 -3.89 10.43 10.56
C GLN A 141 -2.90 9.27 10.69
N GLY A 142 -2.57 8.67 9.55
CA GLY A 142 -1.49 7.71 9.44
C GLY A 142 -0.12 8.33 9.67
N GLN A 143 0.88 7.50 9.99
CA GLN A 143 2.30 7.85 10.04
C GLN A 143 3.09 6.83 9.21
N HIS A 144 2.70 6.68 7.95
CA HIS A 144 3.19 5.64 7.03
C HIS A 144 3.98 6.20 5.84
N VAL A 145 3.71 7.45 5.44
CA VAL A 145 4.51 8.23 4.48
C VAL A 145 4.58 9.66 4.97
N ASN A 146 5.80 10.21 5.08
CA ASN A 146 6.02 11.59 5.54
C ASN A 146 5.23 12.58 4.67
N GLY A 147 4.46 13.46 5.31
CA GLY A 147 3.69 14.48 4.61
C GLY A 147 2.36 14.02 3.99
N TYR A 148 1.99 12.73 4.03
CA TYR A 148 0.73 12.24 3.43
C TYR A 148 -0.32 11.78 4.44
N GLY A 149 0.05 11.62 5.73
CA GLY A 149 -0.86 11.14 6.77
C GLY A 149 -2.12 11.99 6.98
N ALA A 150 -2.07 13.29 6.66
CA ALA A 150 -3.19 14.22 6.78
C ALA A 150 -4.18 14.21 5.61
N ILE A 151 -3.81 13.57 4.49
CA ILE A 151 -4.53 13.64 3.20
C ILE A 151 -4.82 12.27 2.60
N SER A 152 -4.48 11.20 3.31
CA SER A 152 -4.63 9.82 2.84
C SER A 152 -4.95 8.84 3.96
N VAL A 153 -5.52 7.70 3.57
CA VAL A 153 -5.66 6.50 4.42
C VAL A 153 -4.68 5.45 3.92
N SER A 154 -3.97 4.79 4.83
CA SER A 154 -3.12 3.65 4.48
C SER A 154 -3.81 2.31 4.64
N ILE A 155 -3.59 1.42 3.68
CA ILE A 155 -3.94 0.00 3.77
C ILE A 155 -2.66 -0.80 3.56
N ALA A 156 -2.18 -1.47 4.62
CA ALA A 156 -0.98 -2.29 4.55
C ALA A 156 -1.31 -3.79 4.48
N PHE A 157 -0.84 -4.45 3.43
CA PHE A 157 -0.96 -5.89 3.30
C PHE A 157 0.10 -6.56 4.18
N ILE A 158 -0.33 -7.38 5.15
CA ILE A 158 0.59 -8.11 6.02
C ILE A 158 1.33 -9.16 5.17
N GLY A 159 2.65 -9.01 5.08
CA GLY A 159 3.53 -9.85 4.27
C GLY A 159 4.55 -9.04 3.46
N THR A 160 5.25 -9.75 2.57
CA THR A 160 6.15 -9.16 1.57
C THR A 160 5.79 -9.70 0.18
N PHE A 161 5.48 -8.79 -0.73
CA PHE A 161 5.01 -9.12 -2.08
C PHE A 161 6.01 -8.70 -3.16
N VAL A 162 7.30 -8.70 -2.83
CA VAL A 162 8.37 -8.43 -3.81
C VAL A 162 8.39 -9.55 -4.84
N ASN A 163 8.40 -10.81 -4.40
CA ASN A 163 8.55 -11.97 -5.28
C ASN A 163 7.31 -12.86 -5.34
N MET A 164 6.29 -12.59 -4.52
CA MET A 164 5.09 -13.41 -4.38
C MET A 164 3.84 -12.54 -4.43
N GLU A 165 2.80 -12.99 -5.11
CA GLU A 165 1.50 -12.31 -5.12
C GLU A 165 0.77 -12.49 -3.78
N PRO A 166 0.02 -11.48 -3.31
CA PRO A 166 -0.84 -11.64 -2.15
C PRO A 166 -1.97 -12.64 -2.45
N PRO A 167 -2.43 -13.42 -1.46
CA PRO A 167 -3.61 -14.27 -1.61
C PRO A 167 -4.82 -13.50 -2.13
N ALA A 168 -5.61 -14.10 -3.02
CA ALA A 168 -6.78 -13.44 -3.60
C ALA A 168 -7.77 -12.91 -2.53
N ARG A 169 -7.92 -13.63 -1.41
CA ARG A 169 -8.74 -13.21 -0.26
C ARG A 169 -8.24 -11.93 0.40
N GLN A 170 -6.93 -11.70 0.44
CA GLN A 170 -6.33 -10.48 0.96
C GLN A 170 -6.63 -9.29 0.04
N ILE A 171 -6.53 -9.47 -1.28
CA ILE A 171 -6.89 -8.43 -2.26
C ILE A 171 -8.39 -8.08 -2.16
N GLU A 172 -9.25 -9.10 -2.10
CA GLU A 172 -10.69 -8.92 -2.00
C GLU A 172 -11.11 -8.21 -0.70
N ALA A 173 -10.49 -8.55 0.43
CA ALA A 173 -10.74 -7.88 1.69
C ALA A 173 -10.38 -6.38 1.63
N ALA A 174 -9.24 -6.04 1.03
CA ALA A 174 -8.84 -4.66 0.82
C ALA A 174 -9.85 -3.89 -0.05
N LYS A 175 -10.33 -4.49 -1.15
CA LYS A 175 -11.36 -3.88 -2.01
C LYS A 175 -12.66 -3.63 -1.25
N ARG A 176 -13.14 -4.61 -0.50
CA ARG A 176 -14.34 -4.49 0.34
C ARG A 176 -14.20 -3.41 1.40
N LEU A 177 -13.03 -3.27 2.03
CA LEU A 177 -12.76 -2.18 2.96
C LEU A 177 -12.89 -0.81 2.28
N MET A 178 -12.40 -0.67 1.04
CA MET A 178 -12.52 0.58 0.28
C MET A 178 -13.98 0.89 -0.10
N ASP A 179 -14.73 -0.13 -0.53
CA ASP A 179 -16.17 0.01 -0.82
C ASP A 179 -16.96 0.40 0.43
N GLU A 180 -16.66 -0.23 1.56
CA GLU A 180 -17.24 0.11 2.86
C GLU A 180 -16.89 1.54 3.28
N GLY A 181 -15.66 1.99 3.03
CA GLY A 181 -15.24 3.36 3.26
C GLY A 181 -16.05 4.38 2.45
N VAL A 182 -16.39 4.08 1.19
CA VAL A 182 -17.28 4.93 0.38
C VAL A 182 -18.70 4.90 0.94
N ARG A 183 -19.23 3.71 1.26
CA ARG A 183 -20.59 3.53 1.82
C ARG A 183 -20.77 4.30 3.13
N LEU A 184 -19.75 4.34 3.97
CA LEU A 184 -19.73 5.04 5.26
C LEU A 184 -19.34 6.53 5.14
N HIS A 185 -19.19 7.07 3.94
CA HIS A 185 -18.73 8.45 3.68
C HIS A 185 -17.39 8.78 4.37
N ARG A 186 -16.51 7.78 4.48
CA ARG A 186 -15.12 7.93 4.95
C ARG A 186 -14.17 8.17 3.78
N LEU A 187 -14.48 7.62 2.62
CA LEU A 187 -13.80 7.85 1.34
C LEU A 187 -14.72 8.60 0.39
N GLN A 188 -14.15 9.51 -0.40
CA GLN A 188 -14.88 10.13 -1.50
C GLN A 188 -15.24 9.10 -2.57
N PRO A 189 -16.41 9.16 -3.23
CA PRO A 189 -16.77 8.22 -4.28
C PRO A 189 -15.83 8.20 -5.49
N ASP A 190 -15.01 9.23 -5.69
CA ASP A 190 -13.99 9.39 -6.74
C ASP A 190 -12.56 9.32 -6.18
N TYR A 191 -12.36 8.60 -5.05
CA TYR A 191 -11.03 8.43 -4.45
C TYR A 191 -10.01 7.82 -5.43
N HIS A 192 -8.73 8.09 -5.17
CA HIS A 192 -7.58 7.63 -5.95
C HIS A 192 -6.74 6.65 -5.13
N ILE A 193 -6.16 5.64 -5.78
CA ILE A 193 -5.29 4.62 -5.17
C ILE A 193 -3.86 4.83 -5.65
N TYR A 194 -2.93 4.91 -4.71
CA TYR A 194 -1.49 5.02 -4.95
C TYR A 194 -0.74 3.89 -4.23
N ALA A 195 0.43 3.56 -4.74
CA ALA A 195 1.39 2.66 -4.13
C ALA A 195 2.44 3.45 -3.35
N HIS A 196 2.89 2.94 -2.19
CA HIS A 196 3.90 3.59 -1.37
C HIS A 196 5.17 4.01 -2.15
N ARG A 197 5.69 3.14 -3.04
CA ARG A 197 6.84 3.40 -3.94
C ARG A 197 6.69 4.61 -4.85
N GLN A 198 5.46 5.05 -5.15
CA GLN A 198 5.22 6.26 -5.95
C GLN A 198 5.50 7.54 -5.13
N LEU A 199 5.53 7.45 -3.80
CA LEU A 199 5.60 8.60 -2.89
C LEU A 199 6.85 8.60 -2.02
N SER A 200 7.57 7.48 -1.96
CA SER A 200 8.80 7.35 -1.17
C SER A 200 9.77 6.38 -1.83
N PRO A 201 11.08 6.49 -1.56
CA PRO A 201 12.10 5.60 -2.10
C PRO A 201 12.08 4.24 -1.37
N THR A 202 11.14 3.39 -1.77
CA THR A 202 10.86 2.10 -1.12
C THR A 202 10.36 1.07 -2.14
N GLU A 203 10.57 -0.20 -1.84
CA GLU A 203 10.00 -1.32 -2.59
C GLU A 203 8.51 -1.57 -2.27
N SER A 204 7.97 -0.99 -1.20
CA SER A 204 6.56 -1.18 -0.81
C SER A 204 5.61 -0.69 -1.91
N PRO A 205 4.51 -1.40 -2.24
CA PRO A 205 3.94 -2.54 -1.56
C PRO A 205 4.45 -3.91 -2.04
N GLY A 206 5.62 -3.95 -2.69
CA GLY A 206 6.18 -5.13 -3.32
C GLY A 206 5.82 -5.20 -4.80
N GLN A 207 6.73 -5.73 -5.61
CA GLN A 207 6.62 -5.72 -7.07
C GLN A 207 5.36 -6.43 -7.57
N LYS A 208 5.03 -7.60 -7.00
CA LYS A 208 3.85 -8.37 -7.41
C LYS A 208 2.53 -7.71 -7.06
N LEU A 209 2.43 -7.14 -5.86
CA LEU A 209 1.24 -6.37 -5.49
C LEU A 209 1.14 -5.08 -6.33
N PHE A 210 2.25 -4.40 -6.61
CA PHE A 210 2.24 -3.23 -7.50
C PHE A 210 1.76 -3.55 -8.91
N GLU A 211 2.26 -4.63 -9.54
CA GLU A 211 1.80 -5.12 -10.85
C GLU A 211 0.28 -5.38 -10.86
N LEU A 212 -0.25 -6.00 -9.81
CA LEU A 212 -1.69 -6.24 -9.67
C LEU A 212 -2.48 -4.94 -9.50
N MET A 213 -1.98 -4.00 -8.70
CA MET A 213 -2.63 -2.71 -8.44
C MET A 213 -2.79 -1.88 -9.70
N GLN A 214 -1.87 -1.98 -10.67
CA GLN A 214 -1.98 -1.24 -11.94
C GLN A 214 -3.25 -1.57 -12.72
N ASN A 215 -3.88 -2.73 -12.44
CA ASN A 215 -5.14 -3.15 -13.05
C ASN A 215 -6.37 -2.83 -12.17
N TRP A 216 -6.19 -2.22 -10.99
CA TRP A 216 -7.32 -1.90 -10.11
C TRP A 216 -8.07 -0.67 -10.62
N PRO A 217 -9.41 -0.63 -10.46
CA PRO A 217 -10.16 0.61 -10.60
C PRO A 217 -9.56 1.67 -9.68
N ARG A 218 -9.44 2.91 -10.17
CA ARG A 218 -8.93 4.08 -9.42
C ARG A 218 -7.43 4.07 -9.11
N PHE A 219 -6.68 3.08 -9.59
CA PHE A 219 -5.22 3.17 -9.54
C PHE A 219 -4.74 4.38 -10.35
N THR A 220 -3.91 5.20 -9.72
CA THR A 220 -3.41 6.45 -10.31
C THR A 220 -1.92 6.33 -10.56
N GLN A 221 -1.54 6.26 -11.84
CA GLN A 221 -0.15 6.07 -12.26
C GLN A 221 0.73 7.28 -11.92
N ASP A 222 0.23 8.50 -12.11
CA ASP A 222 0.96 9.74 -11.82
C ASP A 222 0.58 10.30 -10.43
N PRO A 223 1.49 10.26 -9.43
CA PRO A 223 1.23 10.79 -8.09
C PRO A 223 1.36 12.31 -8.00
N THR A 224 1.61 13.04 -9.08
CA THR A 224 1.90 14.49 -9.05
C THR A 224 0.81 15.29 -8.34
N SER A 225 -0.46 15.01 -8.60
CA SER A 225 -1.58 15.68 -7.93
C SER A 225 -1.54 15.48 -6.42
N LEU A 226 -1.27 14.25 -5.96
CA LEU A 226 -1.13 13.94 -4.53
C LEU A 226 0.12 14.57 -3.92
N ARG A 227 1.25 14.59 -4.63
CA ARG A 227 2.49 15.26 -4.18
C ARG A 227 2.27 16.75 -3.94
N LEU A 228 1.53 17.44 -4.81
CA LEU A 228 1.22 18.86 -4.67
C LEU A 228 0.35 19.18 -3.44
N LEU A 229 -0.43 18.23 -2.94
CA LEU A 229 -1.20 18.36 -1.71
C LEU A 229 -0.34 18.13 -0.45
N SER A 230 0.83 17.50 -0.61
CA SER A 230 1.76 17.23 0.47
C SER A 230 2.73 18.39 0.69
N ASN A 231 3.32 18.46 1.89
CA ASN A 231 4.48 19.31 2.12
C ASN A 231 5.79 18.71 1.61
N GLU A 232 5.81 17.43 1.25
CA GLU A 232 6.97 16.67 0.77
C GLU A 232 6.74 16.27 -0.69
N THR A 233 7.27 17.05 -1.64
CA THR A 233 7.08 16.77 -3.08
C THR A 233 8.17 15.88 -3.66
N VAL A 234 9.33 15.79 -2.98
CA VAL A 234 10.53 15.10 -3.47
C VAL A 234 10.78 13.82 -2.68
N LYS A 235 11.11 12.74 -3.39
CA LYS A 235 11.55 11.48 -2.79
C LYS A 235 13.02 11.60 -2.35
N ILE A 236 13.26 11.94 -1.09
CA ILE A 236 14.61 12.02 -0.53
C ILE A 236 15.00 10.68 0.10
N VAL A 237 16.06 10.04 -0.41
CA VAL A 237 16.73 8.91 0.24
C VAL A 237 17.68 9.48 1.27
N THR A 238 17.33 9.40 2.56
CA THR A 238 18.21 9.92 3.62
C THR A 238 19.43 9.04 3.82
N ARG A 239 20.47 9.59 4.46
CA ARG A 239 21.77 8.92 4.67
C ARG A 239 21.70 7.46 5.14
N PRO A 240 20.89 7.10 6.17
CA PRO A 240 20.78 5.71 6.60
C PRO A 240 20.18 4.79 5.53
N TYR A 241 19.26 5.27 4.69
CA TYR A 241 18.56 4.44 3.69
C TYR A 241 19.43 4.07 2.49
N TRP A 242 20.46 4.85 2.18
CA TRP A 242 21.47 4.47 1.19
C TRP A 242 22.77 3.95 1.82
N LEU A 243 22.75 3.65 3.13
CA LEU A 243 23.89 3.11 3.88
C LEU A 243 25.15 3.99 3.80
N ALA A 244 24.95 5.30 3.92
CA ALA A 244 26.03 6.26 3.99
C ALA A 244 26.98 5.95 5.15
N GLN A 245 28.29 5.94 4.89
CA GLN A 245 29.24 6.05 6.00
C GLN A 245 29.14 7.45 6.64
N PRO A 246 29.41 7.59 7.95
CA PRO A 246 29.52 8.90 8.57
C PRO A 246 30.68 9.70 7.94
N PRO A 247 30.64 11.04 7.98
CA PRO A 247 31.79 11.86 7.64
C PRO A 247 33.01 11.48 8.50
N ILE A 248 34.22 11.53 7.93
CA ILE A 248 35.48 11.22 8.63
C ILE A 248 35.68 12.17 9.83
N VAL A 249 35.31 13.44 9.63
CA VAL A 249 35.31 14.48 10.66
C VAL A 249 34.03 15.32 10.53
N PRO A 250 33.63 16.07 11.58
CA PRO A 250 32.50 16.99 11.48
C PRO A 250 32.61 17.92 10.26
N LEU A 251 31.53 18.00 9.49
CA LEU A 251 31.48 18.82 8.29
C LEU A 251 31.31 20.30 8.65
N THR A 252 31.81 21.17 7.77
CA THR A 252 31.66 22.62 7.92
C THR A 252 30.20 23.01 7.65
N PRO A 253 29.59 23.89 8.48
CA PRO A 253 28.25 24.40 8.22
C PRO A 253 28.16 25.20 6.91
N LEU A 254 27.04 25.09 6.21
CA LEU A 254 26.67 25.92 5.06
C LEU A 254 25.90 27.15 5.54
N LYS A 255 26.22 28.32 4.99
CA LYS A 255 25.53 29.56 5.33
C LYS A 255 24.11 29.55 4.76
N LEU A 256 23.11 29.75 5.63
CA LEU A 256 21.70 29.85 5.26
C LEU A 256 21.19 31.32 5.34
N PRO A 257 20.21 31.73 4.51
CA PRO A 257 19.67 30.97 3.38
C PRO A 257 20.69 30.91 2.23
N ILE A 258 20.74 29.78 1.53
CA ILE A 258 21.64 29.55 0.38
C ILE A 258 21.29 30.52 -0.75
N GLU A 259 22.31 31.22 -1.28
CA GLU A 259 22.17 32.21 -2.35
C GLU A 259 22.60 31.68 -3.72
N SER A 260 23.34 30.58 -3.77
CA SER A 260 23.82 29.97 -5.01
C SER A 260 23.65 28.46 -4.98
N VAL A 261 23.04 27.92 -6.04
CA VAL A 261 22.85 26.48 -6.26
C VAL A 261 23.60 26.09 -7.52
N ARG A 262 24.39 25.02 -7.48
CA ARG A 262 25.15 24.52 -8.62
C ARG A 262 24.71 23.11 -9.01
N PHE A 263 24.41 22.92 -10.29
CA PHE A 263 24.18 21.61 -10.89
C PHE A 263 25.45 21.08 -11.53
N VAL A 264 25.82 19.84 -11.21
CA VAL A 264 27.08 19.22 -11.66
C VAL A 264 26.89 17.78 -12.11
N ALA A 265 27.54 17.39 -13.20
CA ALA A 265 27.58 15.99 -13.61
C ALA A 265 28.57 15.20 -12.74
N THR A 266 28.19 13.99 -12.33
CA THR A 266 29.11 13.07 -11.62
C THR A 266 30.03 12.30 -12.56
N ASN A 267 29.76 12.32 -13.88
CA ASN A 267 30.44 11.53 -14.90
C ASN A 267 30.43 10.01 -14.62
N THR A 268 29.42 9.52 -13.89
CA THR A 268 29.22 8.08 -13.64
C THR A 268 28.21 7.49 -14.63
N PRO A 269 28.26 6.18 -14.90
CA PRO A 269 27.21 5.50 -15.65
C PRO A 269 25.81 5.73 -15.03
N SER A 270 24.79 5.70 -15.88
CA SER A 270 23.39 5.77 -15.47
C SER A 270 23.01 4.68 -14.47
N CYS A 271 21.89 4.90 -13.78
CA CYS A 271 21.21 3.91 -12.96
C CYS A 271 19.70 4.11 -13.07
N PHE A 272 18.93 3.04 -12.88
CA PHE A 272 17.46 3.09 -13.07
C PHE A 272 16.65 2.53 -11.91
N THR A 273 17.26 1.66 -11.10
CA THR A 273 16.61 1.09 -9.90
C THR A 273 17.18 1.71 -8.65
N GLN A 274 16.41 1.75 -7.56
CA GLN A 274 16.89 2.28 -6.28
C GLN A 274 18.13 1.53 -5.78
N ALA A 275 18.20 0.20 -5.96
CA ALA A 275 19.36 -0.59 -5.58
C ALA A 275 20.61 -0.19 -6.39
N GLU A 276 20.47 -0.04 -7.70
CA GLU A 276 21.57 0.39 -8.57
C GLU A 276 22.02 1.82 -8.23
N CYS A 277 21.09 2.76 -8.09
CA CYS A 277 21.39 4.15 -7.77
C CYS A 277 22.00 4.30 -6.37
N THR A 278 21.49 3.55 -5.37
CA THR A 278 22.11 3.45 -4.04
C THR A 278 23.56 2.99 -4.14
N PHE A 279 23.84 1.96 -4.94
CA PHE A 279 25.20 1.48 -5.16
C PHE A 279 26.09 2.54 -5.83
N ARG A 280 25.60 3.27 -6.84
CA ARG A 280 26.33 4.38 -7.48
C ARG A 280 26.69 5.48 -6.48
N VAL A 281 25.74 5.92 -5.66
CA VAL A 281 25.97 6.98 -4.66
C VAL A 281 26.98 6.53 -3.61
N ARG A 282 26.94 5.27 -3.17
CA ARG A 282 27.94 4.71 -2.23
C ARG A 282 29.34 4.63 -2.85
N LEU A 283 29.45 4.19 -4.10
CA LEU A 283 30.73 4.19 -4.81
C LEU A 283 31.29 5.62 -4.97
N LEU A 284 30.42 6.58 -5.26
CA LEU A 284 30.78 7.99 -5.36
C LEU A 284 31.26 8.56 -4.01
N GLN A 285 30.60 8.20 -2.91
CA GLN A 285 31.05 8.56 -1.55
C GLN A 285 32.44 7.97 -1.26
N ASN A 286 32.63 6.68 -1.52
CA ASN A 286 33.91 6.01 -1.29
C ASN A 286 35.03 6.61 -2.15
N TRP A 287 34.78 6.90 -3.43
CA TRP A 287 35.77 7.50 -4.31
C TRP A 287 36.18 8.90 -3.81
N HIS A 288 35.22 9.73 -3.41
CA HIS A 288 35.52 11.04 -2.83
C HIS A 288 36.38 10.97 -1.56
N ILE A 289 36.09 10.02 -0.67
CA ILE A 289 36.84 9.85 0.58
C ILE A 289 38.23 9.29 0.30
N GLU A 290 38.31 8.15 -0.38
CA GLU A 290 39.55 7.38 -0.51
C GLU A 290 40.48 7.91 -1.60
N SER A 291 39.93 8.42 -2.72
CA SER A 291 40.73 8.85 -3.87
C SER A 291 40.95 10.35 -3.93
N ASN A 292 39.97 11.17 -3.49
CA ASN A 292 40.11 12.63 -3.52
C ASN A 292 40.46 13.25 -2.16
N GLY A 293 40.39 12.48 -1.07
CA GLY A 293 40.70 12.95 0.28
C GLY A 293 39.63 13.88 0.88
N TYR A 294 38.40 13.84 0.37
CA TYR A 294 37.28 14.58 0.97
C TYR A 294 36.82 13.92 2.27
N LYS A 295 36.24 14.72 3.17
CA LYS A 295 35.76 14.24 4.48
C LYS A 295 34.48 13.39 4.37
N ASP A 296 33.76 13.56 3.27
CA ASP A 296 32.54 12.84 2.91
C ASP A 296 32.27 13.02 1.40
N ILE A 297 31.22 12.39 0.87
CA ILE A 297 30.69 12.68 -0.48
C ILE A 297 30.60 14.19 -0.69
N ASN A 298 31.36 14.74 -1.65
CA ASN A 298 31.53 16.18 -1.81
C ASN A 298 30.37 16.84 -2.58
N TYR A 299 29.12 16.49 -2.27
CA TYR A 299 27.90 17.08 -2.85
C TYR A 299 26.85 17.23 -1.73
N ASN A 300 25.90 18.14 -1.88
CA ASN A 300 24.80 18.29 -0.94
C ASN A 300 23.70 17.25 -1.19
N PHE A 301 23.35 17.08 -2.46
CA PHE A 301 22.35 16.12 -2.92
C PHE A 301 22.79 15.46 -4.22
N VAL A 302 22.32 14.25 -4.47
CA VAL A 302 22.56 13.54 -5.73
C VAL A 302 21.24 13.12 -6.36
N ALA A 303 20.92 13.68 -7.53
CA ALA A 303 19.78 13.30 -8.34
C ALA A 303 20.14 12.09 -9.22
N ALA A 304 19.36 11.02 -9.10
CA ALA A 304 19.63 9.76 -9.77
C ALA A 304 18.47 9.32 -10.69
N GLY A 305 18.73 8.37 -11.59
CA GLY A 305 17.79 7.95 -12.64
C GLY A 305 16.61 7.10 -12.16
N ASP A 306 16.56 6.75 -10.87
CA ASP A 306 15.41 6.14 -10.18
C ASP A 306 14.38 7.19 -9.69
N GLU A 307 14.52 8.43 -10.15
CA GLU A 307 13.73 9.61 -9.77
C GLU A 307 13.79 9.96 -8.28
N ASN A 308 14.84 9.53 -7.58
CA ASN A 308 15.06 9.89 -6.18
C ASN A 308 16.18 10.94 -6.07
N ILE A 309 16.10 11.74 -5.02
CA ILE A 309 17.19 12.59 -4.55
C ILE A 309 17.86 11.89 -3.38
N TYR A 310 19.15 11.63 -3.46
CA TYR A 310 19.92 11.07 -2.37
C TYR A 310 20.50 12.20 -1.53
N GLU A 311 20.21 12.21 -0.24
CA GLU A 311 20.78 13.14 0.71
C GLU A 311 22.26 12.81 0.92
N ALA A 312 23.15 13.68 0.44
CA ALA A 312 24.58 13.57 0.65
C ALA A 312 24.95 14.40 1.89
N ARG A 313 25.57 15.58 1.74
CA ARG A 313 25.83 16.50 2.87
C ARG A 313 24.58 17.20 3.41
N GLY A 314 23.48 17.15 2.65
CA GLY A 314 22.19 17.73 3.04
C GLY A 314 22.17 19.24 2.92
N TRP A 315 21.25 19.88 3.63
CA TRP A 315 21.01 21.33 3.58
C TRP A 315 22.01 22.15 4.38
N ASP A 316 22.62 21.57 5.41
CA ASP A 316 23.28 22.33 6.47
C ASP A 316 24.81 22.32 6.40
N HIS A 317 25.41 21.60 5.45
CA HIS A 317 26.86 21.42 5.37
C HIS A 317 27.43 21.77 4.00
N SER A 318 28.57 22.44 3.98
CA SER A 318 29.20 22.91 2.74
C SER A 318 30.01 21.82 2.04
N CYS A 319 30.19 22.01 0.73
CA CYS A 319 31.15 21.26 -0.06
C CYS A 319 32.58 21.78 0.18
N GLU A 320 33.57 20.95 -0.13
CA GLU A 320 34.99 21.25 -0.06
C GLU A 320 35.54 21.71 -1.42
N PRO A 321 36.62 22.53 -1.44
CA PRO A 321 37.27 22.99 -2.67
C PRO A 321 37.53 21.87 -3.70
N PRO A 322 37.45 22.15 -5.01
CA PRO A 322 37.38 23.49 -5.63
C PRO A 322 35.96 24.09 -5.69
N LYS A 323 34.96 23.44 -5.07
CA LYS A 323 33.60 23.99 -4.97
C LYS A 323 33.59 25.17 -3.99
N ASP A 324 32.71 26.12 -4.24
CA ASP A 324 32.47 27.21 -3.31
C ASP A 324 31.84 26.66 -2.02
N ALA A 325 32.27 27.19 -0.88
CA ALA A 325 31.78 26.78 0.43
C ALA A 325 30.36 27.32 0.71
N ASP A 326 29.91 28.37 0.00
CA ASP A 326 28.59 28.98 0.17
C ASP A 326 27.55 28.46 -0.85
N GLU A 327 27.92 27.49 -1.68
CA GLU A 327 27.06 26.90 -2.71
C GLU A 327 26.42 25.58 -2.27
N LEU A 328 25.13 25.41 -2.59
CA LEU A 328 24.47 24.11 -2.54
C LEU A 328 24.72 23.37 -3.86
N VAL A 329 25.39 22.23 -3.78
CA VAL A 329 25.78 21.46 -4.97
C VAL A 329 24.88 20.23 -5.14
N VAL A 330 24.11 20.20 -6.22
CA VAL A 330 23.28 19.06 -6.61
C VAL A 330 23.95 18.32 -7.76
N ALA A 331 24.35 17.08 -7.52
CA ALA A 331 25.03 16.24 -8.50
C ALA A 331 24.07 15.34 -9.26
N PHE A 332 24.40 14.98 -10.49
CA PHE A 332 23.56 14.15 -11.37
C PHE A 332 24.29 12.87 -11.76
N ILE A 333 23.68 11.71 -11.48
CA ILE A 333 24.14 10.40 -11.97
C ILE A 333 23.65 10.17 -13.40
N GLY A 334 24.54 9.80 -14.31
CA GLY A 334 24.23 9.56 -15.72
C GLY A 334 23.88 10.86 -16.49
N PRO A 335 23.27 10.75 -17.68
CA PRO A 335 22.82 11.91 -18.45
C PRO A 335 21.66 12.62 -17.75
N SER A 336 21.73 13.95 -17.69
CA SER A 336 21.05 14.76 -16.68
C SER A 336 19.59 15.13 -16.95
N SER A 337 19.09 14.94 -18.18
CA SER A 337 17.86 15.61 -18.65
C SER A 337 16.59 15.22 -17.89
N SER A 338 16.40 13.94 -17.55
CA SER A 338 15.25 13.48 -16.74
C SER A 338 15.34 13.97 -15.29
N ASN A 339 16.56 14.02 -14.75
CA ASN A 339 16.81 14.26 -13.33
C ASN A 339 16.78 15.76 -12.99
N LYS A 340 16.93 16.65 -13.98
CA LYS A 340 16.85 18.11 -13.77
C LYS A 340 15.50 18.54 -13.19
N LYS A 341 14.39 17.89 -13.60
CA LYS A 341 13.04 18.19 -13.07
C LYS A 341 12.95 17.95 -11.56
N ILE A 342 13.46 16.82 -11.07
CA ILE A 342 13.42 16.49 -9.63
C ILE A 342 14.34 17.40 -8.81
N ALA A 343 15.48 17.81 -9.37
CA ALA A 343 16.39 18.76 -8.73
C ALA A 343 15.76 20.17 -8.61
N LEU A 344 14.97 20.59 -9.60
CA LEU A 344 14.21 21.85 -9.50
C LEU A 344 13.10 21.78 -8.44
N GLU A 345 12.44 20.64 -8.28
CA GLU A 345 11.47 20.44 -7.19
C GLU A 345 12.15 20.45 -5.81
N LEU A 346 13.35 19.88 -5.69
CA LEU A 346 14.18 19.96 -4.49
C LEU A 346 14.47 21.42 -4.11
N ILE A 347 14.82 22.25 -5.10
CA ILE A 347 15.05 23.68 -4.87
C ILE A 347 13.77 24.37 -4.39
N LYS A 348 12.62 24.12 -5.02
CA LYS A 348 11.33 24.69 -4.57
C LYS A 348 11.01 24.30 -3.14
N GLN A 349 11.27 23.04 -2.76
CA GLN A 349 11.12 22.58 -1.39
C GLN A 349 12.10 23.30 -0.44
N GLY A 350 13.37 23.45 -0.83
CA GLY A 350 14.36 24.22 -0.07
C GLY A 350 13.97 25.67 0.17
N ILE A 351 13.37 26.34 -0.82
CA ILE A 351 12.84 27.71 -0.67
C ILE A 351 11.66 27.73 0.31
N LYS A 352 10.73 26.78 0.19
CA LYS A 352 9.55 26.66 1.07
C LYS A 352 9.94 26.44 2.53
N LEU A 353 11.00 25.65 2.77
CA LEU A 353 11.54 25.34 4.10
C LEU A 353 12.49 26.41 4.65
N GLY A 354 12.86 27.42 3.85
CA GLY A 354 13.77 28.50 4.25
C GLY A 354 15.26 28.18 4.15
N HIS A 355 15.64 27.05 3.55
CA HIS A 355 17.04 26.72 3.28
C HIS A 355 17.62 27.53 2.12
N ILE A 356 16.83 27.80 1.08
CA ILE A 356 17.29 28.52 -0.12
C ILE A 356 16.61 29.90 -0.19
N SER A 357 17.39 30.93 -0.54
CA SER A 357 16.89 32.29 -0.77
C SER A 357 15.93 32.33 -1.95
N LYS A 358 14.89 33.16 -1.88
CA LYS A 358 13.97 33.37 -3.01
C LYS A 358 14.67 33.97 -4.24
N ASN A 359 15.79 34.65 -4.03
CA ASN A 359 16.59 35.31 -5.08
C ASN A 359 17.89 34.53 -5.37
N TYR A 360 17.89 33.21 -5.16
CA TYR A 360 19.06 32.38 -5.45
C TYR A 360 19.49 32.45 -6.92
N SER A 361 20.78 32.26 -7.15
CA SER A 361 21.34 32.04 -8.48
C SER A 361 21.48 30.53 -8.74
N LEU A 362 21.18 30.10 -9.97
CA LEU A 362 21.38 28.72 -10.41
C LEU A 362 22.51 28.68 -11.44
N ILE A 363 23.56 27.93 -11.13
CA ILE A 363 24.68 27.68 -12.02
C ILE A 363 24.56 26.26 -12.56
N ASP A 364 24.33 26.12 -13.86
CA ASP A 364 24.15 24.82 -14.51
C ASP A 364 25.39 24.44 -15.31
N ASP A 365 26.22 23.55 -14.75
CA ASP A 365 27.43 23.03 -15.42
C ASP A 365 27.15 21.76 -16.24
N LEU A 366 25.89 21.31 -16.34
CA LEU A 366 25.53 20.08 -17.07
C LEU A 366 25.70 20.20 -18.59
N GLU A 367 25.71 21.41 -19.14
CA GLU A 367 25.92 21.65 -20.58
C GLU A 367 27.41 21.63 -20.99
N LYS A 368 28.34 21.61 -20.01
CA LYS A 368 29.79 21.62 -20.26
C LYS A 368 30.42 20.21 -20.33
N SER A 369 29.67 19.17 -19.98
CA SER A 369 30.08 17.74 -20.03
C SER A 369 29.43 17.04 -21.21
#